data_AF-A0A925NR82-F1
#
_entry.id   AF-A0A925NR82-F1
#
_cell.length_a   1.000
_cell.length_b   1.000
_cell.length_c   1.000
_cell.angle_alpha   90.00
_cell.angle_beta   90.00
_cell.angle_gamma   90.00
#
_symmetry.space_group_name_H-M   'P 1'
#
loop_
_entity.id
_entity.type
_entity.pdbx_description
1 polymer ?
#
loop_
_entity_poly.entity_id
_entity_poly.type
_entity_poly.pdbx_seq_one_letter_code
_entity_poly.pdbx_strand_id
1 'polypeptide(L)'
;MAGEVSKPIDLWSGAAPGEKGDIGEEKDMTKPTENLVAGKRLIRLGNVTKPTITIYKPAADKDTGAAVVVCPGGGYSILALDLEGTEVCEWLNSIGVTGILLKYRVPKRAGLEKHAAPLQDAQRALGLVRHRAKEFGIDPKRIGILGFSAGGHLGAAASTIYETRSYPPIDEADATSCRPDFTILIYPGYLTVKEDGDKISPELKLTEKTPPTFMVMTPSSHP
;
A
#
# COMPACT_ATOMS: atom_id res chain seq x y z
N MET A 1 -27.59 -1.77 -1.04
CA MET A 1 -27.19 -0.87 0.08
C MET A 1 -25.90 -0.17 -0.33
N ALA A 2 -25.60 1.05 0.13
CA ALA A 2 -24.30 1.67 -0.16
C ALA A 2 -23.17 0.93 0.60
N GLY A 3 -21.93 0.98 0.09
CA GLY A 3 -20.77 0.41 0.77
C GLY A 3 -20.49 1.09 2.12
N GLU A 4 -19.74 0.43 3.00
CA GLU A 4 -19.38 0.93 4.33
C GLU A 4 -17.90 1.32 4.37
N VAL A 5 -17.57 2.44 5.04
CA VAL A 5 -16.19 2.87 5.25
C VAL A 5 -15.90 2.90 6.74
N SER A 6 -14.86 2.18 7.18
CA SER A 6 -14.46 2.16 8.59
C SER A 6 -13.82 3.49 9.01
N LYS A 7 -13.76 3.72 10.32
CA LYS A 7 -12.76 4.66 10.85
C LYS A 7 -11.34 4.15 10.52
N PRO A 8 -10.34 5.02 10.38
CA PRO A 8 -8.95 4.59 10.28
C PRO A 8 -8.56 3.73 11.49
N ILE A 9 -7.85 2.64 11.21
CA ILE A 9 -7.33 1.72 12.21
C ILE A 9 -5.82 1.92 12.24
N ASP A 10 -5.28 2.26 13.41
CA ASP A 10 -3.84 2.38 13.61
C ASP A 10 -3.15 1.03 13.33
N LEU A 11 -2.07 1.09 12.56
CA LEU A 11 -1.33 -0.09 12.15
C LEU A 11 -0.42 -0.63 13.26
N TRP A 12 0.04 0.30 14.10
CA TRP A 12 0.93 0.08 15.23
C TRP A 12 0.22 0.53 16.51
N SER A 13 0.30 -0.28 17.58
CA SER A 13 -0.28 0.06 18.88
C SER A 13 0.45 1.21 19.60
N GLY A 14 1.62 1.61 19.10
CA GLY A 14 2.44 2.72 19.59
C GLY A 14 3.25 3.34 18.45
N ALA A 15 4.45 3.83 18.76
CA ALA A 15 5.35 4.34 17.73
C ALA A 15 5.74 3.22 16.74
N ALA A 16 5.71 3.52 15.45
CA ALA A 16 6.11 2.57 14.42
C ALA A 16 7.60 2.19 14.58
N PRO A 17 8.01 0.94 14.25
CA PRO A 17 9.40 0.52 14.37
C PRO A 17 10.36 1.43 13.61
N GLY A 18 11.46 1.81 14.27
CA GLY A 18 12.49 2.67 13.69
C GLY A 18 12.08 4.13 13.47
N GLU A 19 10.89 4.55 13.89
CA GLU A 19 10.48 5.95 13.83
C GLU A 19 11.33 6.81 14.78
N LYS A 20 12.01 7.81 14.23
CA LYS A 20 12.93 8.70 14.95
C LYS A 20 12.87 10.11 14.38
N GLY A 21 13.09 11.09 15.26
CA GLY A 21 13.21 12.49 14.89
C GLY A 21 11.86 13.17 14.65
N ASP A 22 11.94 14.45 14.30
CA ASP A 22 10.80 15.28 13.94
C ASP A 22 10.86 15.54 12.43
N ILE A 23 9.87 15.01 11.69
CA ILE A 23 9.70 15.24 10.25
C ILE A 23 8.61 16.28 9.97
N GLY A 24 8.10 16.94 11.02
CA GLY A 24 6.97 17.85 10.99
C GLY A 24 5.62 17.14 11.10
N GLU A 25 4.56 17.94 11.22
CA GLU A 25 3.19 17.44 11.29
C GLU A 25 2.73 16.84 9.96
N GLU A 26 1.91 15.79 10.06
CA GLU A 26 1.17 15.20 8.93
C GLU A 26 0.23 16.28 8.36
N LYS A 27 0.36 16.58 7.06
CA LYS A 27 -0.45 17.61 6.41
C LYS A 27 -0.61 17.38 4.92
N ASP A 28 -1.67 17.96 4.36
CA ASP A 28 -1.82 18.09 2.91
C ASP A 28 -0.76 19.07 2.37
N MET A 29 0.08 18.57 1.48
CA MET A 29 1.17 19.29 0.82
C MET A 29 0.75 19.86 -0.55
N THR A 30 -0.50 19.65 -0.98
CA THR A 30 -0.99 20.13 -2.27
C THR A 30 -0.95 21.65 -2.33
N LYS A 31 -0.24 22.18 -3.32
CA LYS A 31 -0.16 23.63 -3.53
C LYS A 31 -1.41 24.12 -4.26
N PRO A 32 -1.92 25.33 -3.98
CA PRO A 32 -3.08 25.89 -4.68
C PRO A 32 -2.91 26.00 -6.20
N THR A 33 -1.66 26.02 -6.69
CA THR A 33 -1.30 26.13 -8.10
C THR A 33 -1.16 24.79 -8.82
N GLU A 34 -1.36 23.66 -8.13
CA GLU A 34 -1.24 22.34 -8.76
C GLU A 34 -2.51 22.00 -9.57
N ASN A 35 -2.30 21.56 -10.80
CA ASN A 35 -3.38 21.21 -11.72
C ASN A 35 -4.25 20.08 -11.16
N LEU A 36 -5.56 20.17 -11.43
CA LEU A 36 -6.48 19.06 -11.20
C LEU A 36 -6.04 17.86 -12.04
N VAL A 37 -6.12 16.67 -11.45
CA VAL A 37 -5.92 15.41 -12.18
C VAL A 37 -7.29 14.77 -12.33
N ALA A 38 -7.70 14.49 -13.58
CA ALA A 38 -9.05 14.06 -13.92
C ALA A 38 -10.17 14.98 -13.36
N GLY A 39 -9.91 16.29 -13.24
CA GLY A 39 -10.89 17.26 -12.74
C GLY A 39 -11.05 17.31 -11.22
N LYS A 40 -10.25 16.54 -10.46
CA LYS A 40 -10.24 16.53 -8.99
C LYS A 40 -8.91 17.02 -8.42
N ARG A 41 -8.96 17.59 -7.21
CA ARG A 41 -7.77 17.95 -6.45
C ARG A 41 -7.14 16.66 -5.95
N LEU A 42 -5.85 16.47 -6.22
CA LEU A 42 -5.08 15.37 -5.67
C LEU A 42 -4.56 15.77 -4.28
N ILE A 43 -5.08 15.17 -3.20
CA ILE A 43 -4.47 15.33 -1.87
C ILE A 43 -3.09 14.65 -1.85
N ARG A 44 -2.07 15.41 -1.44
CA ARG A 44 -0.69 14.95 -1.31
C ARG A 44 -0.30 14.93 0.15
N LEU A 45 -0.64 13.85 0.85
CA LEU A 45 -0.39 13.76 2.28
C LEU A 45 1.09 13.52 2.56
N GLY A 46 1.74 14.44 3.27
CA GLY A 46 3.14 14.34 3.68
C GLY A 46 3.29 14.03 5.17
N ASN A 47 4.52 13.71 5.58
CA ASN A 47 4.93 13.58 6.99
C ASN A 47 4.12 12.55 7.81
N VAL A 48 3.66 11.48 7.16
CA VAL A 48 2.93 10.41 7.83
C VAL A 48 3.89 9.66 8.76
N THR A 49 3.69 9.80 10.08
CA THR A 49 4.39 9.03 11.14
C THR A 49 3.51 7.96 11.77
N LYS A 50 2.18 8.12 11.68
CA LYS A 50 1.18 7.19 12.21
C LYS A 50 0.44 6.53 11.05
N PRO A 51 0.94 5.40 10.54
CA PRO A 51 0.30 4.72 9.43
C PRO A 51 -0.98 4.03 9.88
N THR A 52 -1.97 3.99 8.98
CA THR A 52 -3.30 3.42 9.24
C THR A 52 -3.77 2.57 8.07
N ILE A 53 -4.71 1.67 8.33
CA ILE A 53 -5.56 1.08 7.29
C ILE A 53 -6.99 1.62 7.43
N THR A 54 -7.66 1.85 6.30
CA THR A 54 -9.08 2.17 6.26
C THR A 54 -9.79 1.16 5.37
N ILE A 55 -10.83 0.51 5.90
CA ILE A 55 -11.57 -0.54 5.20
C ILE A 55 -12.73 0.10 4.44
N TYR A 56 -12.78 -0.15 3.14
CA TYR A 56 -13.87 0.20 2.25
C TYR A 56 -14.54 -1.09 1.83
N LYS A 57 -15.75 -1.33 2.34
CA LYS A 57 -16.53 -2.54 2.03
C LYS A 57 -17.48 -2.29 0.87
N PRO A 58 -17.64 -3.26 -0.05
CA PRO A 58 -18.70 -3.24 -1.04
C PRO A 58 -20.07 -3.34 -0.38
N ALA A 59 -21.12 -3.14 -1.17
CA ALA A 59 -22.47 -3.49 -0.76
C ALA A 59 -22.56 -4.99 -0.43
N ALA A 60 -23.27 -5.35 0.65
CA ALA A 60 -23.33 -6.73 1.13
C ALA A 60 -23.84 -7.74 0.08
N ASP A 61 -24.71 -7.31 -0.84
CA ASP A 61 -25.23 -8.12 -1.95
C ASP A 61 -24.22 -8.35 -3.08
N LYS A 62 -23.10 -7.63 -3.08
CA LYS A 62 -22.00 -7.75 -4.05
C LYS A 62 -20.71 -8.28 -3.43
N ASP A 63 -20.64 -8.41 -2.12
CA ASP A 63 -19.40 -8.75 -1.42
C ASP A 63 -18.93 -10.16 -1.79
N THR A 64 -17.75 -10.22 -2.41
CA THR A 64 -17.12 -11.47 -2.87
C THR A 64 -16.26 -12.14 -1.80
N GLY A 65 -16.03 -11.45 -0.67
CA GLY A 65 -15.07 -11.83 0.37
C GLY A 65 -13.61 -11.61 -0.02
N ALA A 66 -13.30 -11.17 -1.25
CA ALA A 66 -11.93 -10.81 -1.62
C ALA A 66 -11.58 -9.41 -1.11
N ALA A 67 -10.30 -9.18 -0.80
CA ALA A 67 -9.80 -7.89 -0.38
C ALA A 67 -8.48 -7.51 -1.07
N VAL A 68 -8.24 -6.21 -1.22
CA VAL A 68 -7.01 -5.67 -1.79
C VAL A 68 -6.48 -4.53 -0.93
N VAL A 69 -5.26 -4.68 -0.41
CA VAL A 69 -4.52 -3.59 0.22
C VAL A 69 -4.02 -2.64 -0.87
N VAL A 70 -4.49 -1.40 -0.85
CA VAL A 70 -4.17 -0.36 -1.82
C VAL A 70 -3.06 0.53 -1.28
N CYS A 71 -1.95 0.61 -2.02
CA CYS A 71 -0.77 1.40 -1.73
C CYS A 71 -0.67 2.58 -2.73
N PRO A 72 -1.02 3.80 -2.31
CA PRO A 72 -0.90 5.00 -3.15
C PRO A 72 0.54 5.25 -3.59
N GLY A 73 0.74 5.98 -4.70
CA GLY A 73 2.04 6.48 -5.13
C GLY A 73 2.48 7.74 -4.36
N GLY A 74 3.40 8.51 -4.97
CA GLY A 74 3.96 9.73 -4.37
C GLY A 74 5.46 9.69 -4.09
N GLY A 75 6.19 8.80 -4.76
CA GLY A 75 7.67 8.79 -4.75
C GLY A 75 8.30 8.56 -3.39
N TYR A 76 7.61 7.88 -2.47
CA TYR A 76 8.00 7.75 -1.06
C TYR A 76 8.22 9.08 -0.34
N SER A 77 7.66 10.18 -0.85
CA SER A 77 7.78 11.53 -0.27
C SER A 77 6.44 12.02 0.26
N ILE A 78 5.36 11.70 -0.44
CA ILE A 78 3.96 11.96 -0.07
C ILE A 78 3.11 10.73 -0.41
N LEU A 79 1.84 10.73 -0.03
CA LEU A 79 0.82 9.80 -0.50
C LEU A 79 -0.20 10.53 -1.38
N ALA A 80 -0.44 10.03 -2.58
CA ALA A 80 -1.49 10.50 -3.49
C ALA A 80 -2.85 9.87 -3.15
N LEU A 81 -3.47 10.27 -2.03
CA LEU A 81 -4.55 9.50 -1.39
C LEU A 81 -5.86 9.41 -2.17
N ASP A 82 -6.27 10.45 -2.90
CA ASP A 82 -7.60 10.44 -3.50
C ASP A 82 -7.66 9.55 -4.75
N LEU A 83 -6.87 9.90 -5.77
CA LEU A 83 -6.92 9.25 -7.09
C LEU A 83 -6.31 7.85 -7.09
N GLU A 84 -5.27 7.62 -6.29
CA GLU A 84 -4.55 6.35 -6.23
C GLU A 84 -4.88 5.56 -4.94
N GLY A 85 -5.86 6.03 -4.17
CA GLY A 85 -6.28 5.42 -2.91
C GLY A 85 -7.79 5.26 -2.81
N THR A 86 -8.52 6.31 -2.43
CA THR A 86 -9.97 6.24 -2.16
C THR A 86 -10.76 5.84 -3.40
N GLU A 87 -10.46 6.43 -4.57
CA GLU A 87 -11.16 6.09 -5.82
C GLU A 87 -10.92 4.64 -6.25
N VAL A 88 -9.74 4.12 -5.95
CA VAL A 88 -9.38 2.72 -6.24
C VAL A 88 -10.15 1.80 -5.31
N CYS A 89 -10.30 2.15 -4.05
CA CYS A 89 -11.15 1.42 -3.10
C CYS A 89 -12.63 1.45 -3.51
N GLU A 90 -13.13 2.59 -3.99
CA GLU A 90 -14.50 2.73 -4.52
C GLU A 90 -14.70 1.90 -5.79
N TRP A 91 -13.71 1.88 -6.69
CA TRP A 91 -13.74 1.03 -7.88
C TRP A 91 -13.75 -0.46 -7.50
N LEU A 92 -12.89 -0.89 -6.58
CA LEU A 92 -12.89 -2.26 -6.05
C LEU A 92 -14.25 -2.62 -5.45
N ASN A 93 -14.86 -1.73 -4.67
CA ASN A 93 -16.20 -1.92 -4.12
C ASN A 93 -17.27 -2.12 -5.21
N SER A 94 -17.16 -1.40 -6.33
CA SER A 94 -18.11 -1.49 -7.44
C SER A 94 -18.16 -2.88 -8.08
N ILE A 95 -17.05 -3.63 -7.99
CA ILE A 95 -16.90 -5.01 -8.46
C ILE A 95 -16.96 -6.05 -7.32
N GLY A 96 -17.34 -5.65 -6.11
CA GLY A 96 -17.55 -6.56 -4.99
C GLY A 96 -16.29 -6.94 -4.20
N VAL A 97 -15.19 -6.21 -4.37
CA VAL A 97 -13.93 -6.44 -3.66
C VAL A 97 -13.75 -5.39 -2.57
N THR A 98 -13.38 -5.82 -1.36
CA THR A 98 -13.06 -4.91 -0.25
C THR A 98 -11.75 -4.18 -0.52
N GLY A 99 -11.81 -2.85 -0.63
CA GLY A 99 -10.62 -1.99 -0.70
C GLY A 99 -10.06 -1.70 0.69
N ILE A 100 -8.75 -1.78 0.86
CA ILE A 100 -8.08 -1.47 2.13
C ILE A 100 -7.00 -0.43 1.88
N LEU A 101 -7.32 0.83 2.12
CA LEU A 101 -6.39 1.93 1.88
C LEU A 101 -5.28 1.91 2.94
N LEU A 102 -4.03 1.69 2.52
CA LEU A 102 -2.86 1.79 3.38
C LEU A 102 -2.29 3.20 3.32
N LYS A 103 -2.42 3.95 4.42
CA LYS A 103 -1.69 5.19 4.68
C LYS A 103 -0.33 4.83 5.26
N TYR A 104 0.68 4.59 4.43
CA TYR A 104 2.03 4.19 4.89
C TYR A 104 2.94 5.39 5.17
N ARG A 105 4.02 5.16 5.93
CA ARG A 105 4.96 6.22 6.33
C ARG A 105 5.69 6.84 5.13
N VAL A 106 5.63 8.17 5.08
CA VAL A 106 6.36 9.05 4.15
C VAL A 106 6.77 10.33 4.89
N PRO A 107 7.81 11.06 4.46
CA PRO A 107 8.77 10.68 3.43
C PRO A 107 9.70 9.54 3.88
N LYS A 108 10.59 9.06 3.00
CA LYS A 108 11.75 8.24 3.39
C LYS A 108 12.39 8.80 4.67
N ARG A 109 12.67 7.92 5.63
CA ARG A 109 13.33 8.30 6.89
C ARG A 109 14.84 8.44 6.72
N ALA A 110 15.39 9.51 7.27
CA ALA A 110 16.83 9.66 7.39
C ALA A 110 17.39 8.57 8.32
N GLY A 111 18.52 7.95 7.93
CA GLY A 111 19.16 6.90 8.71
C GLY A 111 18.49 5.51 8.63
N LEU A 112 17.45 5.35 7.81
CA LEU A 112 16.91 4.04 7.44
C LEU A 112 17.15 3.74 5.96
N GLU A 113 17.14 2.45 5.63
CA GLU A 113 17.10 2.01 4.24
C GLU A 113 15.91 2.60 3.50
N LYS A 114 16.10 2.87 2.20
CA LYS A 114 15.23 3.73 1.38
C LYS A 114 13.73 3.41 1.49
N HIS A 115 13.39 2.13 1.56
CA HIS A 115 12.01 1.63 1.56
C HIS A 115 11.65 0.86 2.84
N ALA A 116 12.47 0.93 3.90
CA ALA A 116 12.27 0.11 5.11
C ALA A 116 10.95 0.41 5.83
N ALA A 117 10.71 1.68 6.19
CA ALA A 117 9.49 2.09 6.90
C ALA A 117 8.19 1.70 6.14
N PRO A 118 8.02 2.02 4.84
CA PRO A 118 6.83 1.62 4.11
C PRO A 118 6.71 0.10 3.95
N LEU A 119 7.81 -0.65 3.78
CA LEU A 119 7.77 -2.11 3.71
C LEU A 119 7.26 -2.73 5.03
N GLN A 120 7.73 -2.22 6.18
CA GLN A 120 7.23 -2.64 7.49
C GLN A 120 5.72 -2.42 7.58
N ASP A 121 5.25 -1.26 7.12
CA ASP A 121 3.82 -0.91 7.15
C ASP A 121 3.00 -1.82 6.22
N ALA A 122 3.47 -2.08 4.99
CA ALA A 122 2.76 -2.97 4.05
C ALA A 122 2.69 -4.41 4.56
N GLN A 123 3.80 -4.94 5.06
CA GLN A 123 3.82 -6.27 5.69
C GLN A 123 2.83 -6.31 6.86
N ARG A 124 2.91 -5.34 7.77
CA ARG A 124 2.04 -5.27 8.95
C ARG A 124 0.57 -5.19 8.56
N ALA A 125 0.23 -4.42 7.52
CA ALA A 125 -1.13 -4.29 7.02
C ALA A 125 -1.67 -5.63 6.51
N LEU A 126 -0.90 -6.34 5.68
CA LEU A 126 -1.28 -7.65 5.16
C LEU A 126 -1.49 -8.67 6.28
N GLY A 127 -0.62 -8.66 7.30
CA GLY A 127 -0.77 -9.50 8.49
C GLY A 127 -2.01 -9.16 9.31
N LEU A 128 -2.22 -7.88 9.61
CA LEU A 128 -3.36 -7.40 10.40
C LEU A 128 -4.70 -7.69 9.71
N VAL A 129 -4.79 -7.44 8.41
CA VAL A 129 -5.97 -7.75 7.60
C VAL A 129 -6.26 -9.24 7.61
N ARG A 130 -5.22 -10.07 7.41
CA ARG A 130 -5.39 -11.53 7.42
C ARG A 130 -5.78 -12.06 8.80
N HIS A 131 -5.19 -11.54 9.87
CA HIS A 131 -5.52 -11.88 11.24
C HIS A 131 -6.97 -11.52 11.61
N ARG A 132 -7.43 -10.35 11.17
CA ARG A 132 -8.79 -9.83 11.43
C ARG A 132 -9.78 -10.15 10.29
N ALA A 133 -9.43 -11.05 9.37
CA ALA A 133 -10.23 -11.31 8.17
C ALA A 133 -11.68 -11.66 8.50
N LYS A 134 -11.91 -12.48 9.54
CA LYS A 134 -13.25 -12.84 10.02
C LYS A 134 -14.07 -11.62 10.48
N GLU A 135 -13.44 -10.69 11.20
CA GLU A 135 -14.08 -9.44 11.64
C GLU A 135 -14.44 -8.56 10.44
N PHE A 136 -13.56 -8.54 9.44
CA PHE A 136 -13.75 -7.75 8.24
C PHE A 136 -14.65 -8.43 7.19
N GLY A 137 -15.08 -9.67 7.39
CA GLY A 137 -15.86 -10.42 6.39
C GLY A 137 -15.05 -10.82 5.15
N ILE A 138 -13.73 -10.91 5.29
CA ILE A 138 -12.77 -11.20 4.22
C ILE A 138 -12.38 -12.68 4.28
N ASP A 139 -12.21 -13.31 3.12
CA ASP A 139 -11.55 -14.61 2.99
C ASP A 139 -10.03 -14.44 3.17
N PRO A 140 -9.42 -15.03 4.23
CA PRO A 140 -7.99 -14.86 4.51
C PRO A 140 -7.05 -15.42 3.42
N LYS A 141 -7.59 -16.16 2.43
CA LYS A 141 -6.87 -16.71 1.28
C LYS A 141 -7.09 -15.91 -0.02
N ARG A 142 -7.79 -14.76 0.05
CA ARG A 142 -8.08 -13.89 -1.10
C ARG A 142 -7.73 -12.44 -0.80
N ILE A 143 -6.55 -12.22 -0.23
CA ILE A 143 -6.02 -10.89 0.13
C ILE A 143 -4.89 -10.52 -0.84
N GLY A 144 -5.17 -9.61 -1.77
CA GLY A 144 -4.18 -9.07 -2.69
C GLY A 144 -3.55 -7.76 -2.21
N ILE A 145 -2.54 -7.30 -2.94
CA ILE A 145 -1.98 -5.96 -2.83
C ILE A 145 -2.00 -5.26 -4.19
N LEU A 146 -2.35 -3.98 -4.22
CA LEU A 146 -2.38 -3.14 -5.40
C LEU A 146 -1.59 -1.87 -5.13
N GLY A 147 -0.68 -1.50 -6.03
CA GLY A 147 0.10 -0.28 -5.87
C GLY A 147 0.34 0.51 -7.14
N PHE A 148 0.44 1.83 -6.99
CA PHE A 148 0.73 2.79 -8.07
C PHE A 148 2.12 3.40 -7.91
N SER A 149 2.94 3.47 -8.98
CA SER A 149 4.25 4.12 -8.94
C SER A 149 5.13 3.63 -7.77
N ALA A 150 5.46 4.48 -6.80
CA ALA A 150 6.15 4.11 -5.56
C ALA A 150 5.38 3.08 -4.71
N GLY A 151 4.05 3.18 -4.66
CA GLY A 151 3.19 2.15 -4.09
C GLY A 151 3.22 0.85 -4.89
N GLY A 152 3.42 0.92 -6.21
CA GLY A 152 3.65 -0.25 -7.06
C GLY A 152 4.96 -0.96 -6.70
N HIS A 153 6.04 -0.20 -6.49
CA HIS A 153 7.27 -0.74 -5.91
C HIS A 153 7.00 -1.40 -4.54
N LEU A 154 6.22 -0.73 -3.67
CA LEU A 154 5.91 -1.26 -2.34
C LEU A 154 5.15 -2.58 -2.42
N GLY A 155 4.19 -2.69 -3.35
CA GLY A 155 3.50 -3.94 -3.67
C GLY A 155 4.45 -5.03 -4.10
N ALA A 156 5.39 -4.74 -5.02
CA ALA A 156 6.40 -5.71 -5.45
C ALA A 156 7.34 -6.14 -4.30
N ALA A 157 7.78 -5.19 -3.47
CA ALA A 157 8.63 -5.47 -2.32
C ALA A 157 7.90 -6.32 -1.27
N ALA A 158 6.65 -5.99 -0.93
CA ALA A 158 5.83 -6.80 -0.01
C ALA A 158 5.55 -8.20 -0.57
N SER A 159 5.42 -8.35 -1.88
CA SER A 159 5.19 -9.62 -2.56
C SER A 159 6.44 -10.49 -2.73
N THR A 160 7.64 -9.94 -2.54
CA THR A 160 8.92 -10.67 -2.71
C THR A 160 9.73 -10.77 -1.43
N ILE A 161 9.50 -9.89 -0.46
CA ILE A 161 10.21 -9.82 0.82
C ILE A 161 9.22 -10.13 1.94
N TYR A 162 8.51 -11.26 1.88
CA TYR A 162 7.49 -11.62 2.89
C TYR A 162 7.91 -12.76 3.83
N GLU A 163 8.97 -13.53 3.49
CA GLU A 163 9.38 -14.70 4.30
C GLU A 163 9.85 -14.29 5.70
N THR A 164 10.31 -13.05 5.85
CA THR A 164 10.69 -12.48 7.14
C THR A 164 10.14 -11.06 7.25
N ARG A 165 9.54 -10.76 8.40
CA ARG A 165 9.13 -9.39 8.75
C ARG A 165 10.36 -8.51 8.83
N SER A 166 10.29 -7.32 8.25
CA SER A 166 11.35 -6.30 8.30
C SER A 166 11.35 -5.51 9.63
N TYR A 167 10.62 -6.01 10.62
CA TYR A 167 10.46 -5.47 11.97
C TYR A 167 10.24 -6.64 12.96
N PRO A 168 10.56 -6.47 14.25
CA PRO A 168 10.24 -7.47 15.27
C PRO A 168 8.73 -7.67 15.43
N PRO A 169 8.23 -8.90 15.65
CA PRO A 169 6.81 -9.13 15.94
C PRO A 169 6.32 -8.31 17.15
N ILE A 170 5.10 -7.79 17.06
CA ILE A 170 4.50 -6.93 18.09
C ILE A 170 3.27 -7.59 18.73
N ASP A 171 2.48 -8.33 17.96
CA ASP A 171 1.33 -9.09 18.45
C ASP A 171 0.99 -10.28 17.52
N GLU A 172 -0.10 -10.99 17.83
CA GLU A 172 -0.57 -12.19 17.13
C GLU A 172 -0.82 -11.97 15.62
N ALA A 173 -1.06 -10.74 15.16
CA ALA A 173 -1.20 -10.49 13.74
C ALA A 173 0.11 -10.71 12.97
N ASP A 174 1.26 -10.54 13.63
CA ASP A 174 2.57 -10.79 13.00
C ASP A 174 2.92 -12.28 12.90
N ALA A 175 2.21 -13.15 13.62
CA ALA A 175 2.29 -14.60 13.45
C ALA A 175 1.57 -15.09 12.18
N THR A 176 0.69 -14.27 11.59
CA THR A 176 0.07 -14.58 10.31
C THR A 176 1.00 -14.22 9.15
N SER A 177 0.86 -14.93 8.03
CA SER A 177 1.61 -14.61 6.81
C SER A 177 1.34 -13.16 6.36
N CYS A 178 2.36 -12.45 5.87
CA CYS A 178 2.18 -11.20 5.10
C CYS A 178 2.26 -11.39 3.60
N ARG A 179 2.45 -12.61 3.09
CA ARG A 179 2.48 -12.83 1.65
C ARG A 179 1.11 -12.48 1.06
N PRO A 180 0.98 -11.57 0.09
CA PRO A 180 -0.27 -11.40 -0.67
C PRO A 180 -0.65 -12.68 -1.41
N ASP A 181 -1.93 -12.91 -1.63
CA ASP A 181 -2.43 -14.02 -2.45
C ASP A 181 -2.28 -13.70 -3.95
N PHE A 182 -2.30 -12.41 -4.32
CA PHE A 182 -2.03 -11.89 -5.66
C PHE A 182 -1.54 -10.43 -5.59
N THR A 183 -0.91 -9.95 -6.67
CA THR A 183 -0.31 -8.60 -6.76
C THR A 183 -0.83 -7.87 -8.00
N ILE A 184 -1.12 -6.58 -7.87
CA ILE A 184 -1.53 -5.70 -8.96
C ILE A 184 -0.60 -4.48 -8.97
N LEU A 185 0.21 -4.35 -10.02
CA LEU A 185 1.22 -3.30 -10.13
C LEU A 185 0.84 -2.33 -11.26
N ILE A 186 0.58 -1.08 -10.91
CA ILE A 186 0.20 -0.04 -11.88
C ILE A 186 1.38 0.94 -12.01
N TYR A 187 1.97 1.00 -13.21
CA TYR A 187 3.17 1.78 -13.55
C TYR A 187 4.25 1.79 -12.44
N PRO A 188 4.65 0.63 -11.90
CA PRO A 188 5.52 0.57 -10.72
C PRO A 188 6.87 1.24 -10.98
N GLY A 189 7.31 2.06 -10.03
CA GLY A 189 8.66 2.64 -10.02
C GLY A 189 9.69 1.66 -9.48
N TYR A 190 10.98 1.97 -9.64
CA TYR A 190 12.10 1.33 -8.93
C TYR A 190 12.21 -0.21 -9.09
N LEU A 191 11.52 -0.84 -10.06
CA LEU A 191 11.64 -2.27 -10.30
C LEU A 191 12.98 -2.66 -10.92
N THR A 192 13.66 -1.72 -11.57
CA THR A 192 14.98 -1.91 -12.19
C THR A 192 16.00 -0.91 -11.65
N VAL A 193 17.28 -1.23 -11.82
CA VAL A 193 18.39 -0.32 -11.54
C VAL A 193 18.55 0.62 -12.72
N LYS A 194 18.35 1.93 -12.49
CA LYS A 194 18.34 2.95 -13.55
C LYS A 194 19.64 2.96 -14.37
N GLU A 195 20.76 2.69 -13.71
CA GLU A 195 22.10 2.67 -14.30
C GLU A 195 22.45 1.33 -14.98
N ASP A 196 21.64 0.28 -14.78
CA ASP A 196 21.91 -1.10 -15.23
C ASP A 196 20.76 -1.63 -16.13
N GLY A 197 20.04 -0.72 -16.78
CA GLY A 197 18.99 -1.00 -17.77
C GLY A 197 17.81 -1.80 -17.22
N ASP A 198 17.56 -2.96 -17.81
CA ASP A 198 16.44 -3.85 -17.48
C ASP A 198 16.71 -4.79 -16.30
N LYS A 199 17.88 -4.65 -15.66
CA LYS A 199 18.22 -5.48 -14.50
C LYS A 199 17.30 -5.15 -13.33
N ILE A 200 16.63 -6.19 -12.84
CA ILE A 200 15.73 -6.11 -11.68
C ILE A 200 16.49 -5.58 -10.47
N SER A 201 15.85 -4.69 -9.71
CA SER A 201 16.41 -4.15 -8.46
C SER A 201 16.81 -5.31 -7.54
N PRO A 202 18.06 -5.33 -7.04
CA PRO A 202 18.56 -6.42 -6.20
C PRO A 202 17.84 -6.52 -4.85
N GLU A 203 17.04 -5.51 -4.47
CA GLU A 203 16.19 -5.57 -3.29
C GLU A 203 15.01 -6.56 -3.46
N LEU A 204 14.56 -6.79 -4.69
CA LEU A 204 13.42 -7.65 -4.99
C LEU A 204 13.87 -9.11 -5.08
N LYS A 205 13.29 -9.96 -4.23
CA LYS A 205 13.64 -11.39 -4.12
C LYS A 205 12.62 -12.27 -4.84
N LEU A 206 12.68 -12.27 -6.16
CA LEU A 206 11.78 -13.09 -6.98
C LEU A 206 12.10 -14.58 -6.81
N THR A 207 11.06 -15.36 -6.54
CA THR A 207 11.09 -16.82 -6.42
C THR A 207 9.83 -17.43 -7.06
N GLU A 208 9.78 -18.74 -7.23
CA GLU A 208 8.57 -19.46 -7.66
C GLU A 208 7.37 -19.27 -6.71
N LYS A 209 7.63 -18.86 -5.46
CA LYS A 209 6.59 -18.56 -4.48
C LYS A 209 6.08 -17.11 -4.58
N THR A 210 6.63 -16.28 -5.45
CA THR A 210 6.13 -14.92 -5.69
C THR A 210 4.66 -14.99 -6.11
N PRO A 211 3.76 -14.19 -5.50
CA PRO A 211 2.33 -14.23 -5.84
C PRO A 211 2.09 -13.97 -7.33
N PRO A 212 1.05 -14.57 -7.93
CA PRO A 212 0.58 -14.19 -9.26
C PRO A 212 0.44 -12.67 -9.35
N THR A 213 1.08 -12.09 -10.37
CA THR A 213 1.22 -10.63 -10.49
C THR A 213 0.67 -10.17 -11.83
N PHE A 214 -0.32 -9.28 -11.78
CA PHE A 214 -0.75 -8.48 -12.92
C PHE A 214 0.03 -7.16 -12.89
N MET A 215 0.61 -6.76 -14.02
CA MET A 215 1.31 -5.49 -14.15
C MET A 215 0.85 -4.77 -15.42
N VAL A 216 0.61 -3.46 -15.30
CA VAL A 216 0.26 -2.61 -16.44
C VAL A 216 1.00 -1.27 -16.35
N MET A 217 1.51 -0.82 -17.49
CA MET A 217 2.08 0.51 -17.66
C MET A 217 1.76 1.03 -19.05
N THR A 218 1.58 2.34 -19.18
CA THR A 218 1.45 2.99 -20.50
C THR A 218 2.84 3.42 -20.98
N PRO A 219 3.11 3.43 -22.30
CA PRO A 219 4.29 4.10 -22.82
C PRO A 219 4.28 5.56 -22.37
N SER A 220 5.39 6.06 -21.84
CA SER A 220 5.54 7.49 -21.59
C SER A 220 5.45 8.24 -22.92
N SER A 221 4.61 9.28 -23.00
CA SER A 221 4.57 10.20 -24.14
C SER A 221 5.76 11.17 -24.12
N HIS A 222 6.98 10.65 -24.09
CA HIS A 222 8.20 11.42 -24.33
C HIS A 222 8.99 10.74 -25.45
N PRO A 223 9.22 11.43 -26.59
CA PRO A 223 10.14 10.97 -27.62
C PRO A 223 11.59 10.92 -27.13
#